data_AF-A0A257B181-F1
#
_entry.id   AF-A0A257B181-F1
#
_cell.length_a   1.000
_cell.length_b   1.000
_cell.length_c   1.000
_cell.angle_alpha   90.00
_cell.angle_beta   90.00
_cell.angle_gamma   90.00
#
_symmetry.space_group_name_H-M   'P 1'
#
loop_
_entity.id
_entity.type
_entity.pdbx_description
1 polymer ?
#
loop_
_entity_poly.entity_id
_entity_poly.type
_entity_poly.pdbx_seq_one_letter_code
_entity_poly.pdbx_strand_id
1 'polypeptide(L)'
;MLDWLIIGGGLHGVHAALALTRRADAPADRLRILDPQPRLLGRWTQCTQNVGMTFLRSPLVHHIGLGAFDLLAFSRTPEGRPLAAFTAPYDRPGYALFQAHCQRLIADAELERR
;
A
#
# COMPACT_ATOMS: atom_id res chain seq x y z
N MET A 1 -8.91 1.52 -25.35
CA MET A 1 -8.23 0.22 -25.13
C MET A 1 -7.25 0.41 -23.99
N LEU A 2 -7.13 -0.57 -23.08
CA LEU A 2 -6.16 -0.52 -22.00
C LEU A 2 -4.77 -0.87 -22.54
N ASP A 3 -3.74 -0.19 -22.04
CA ASP A 3 -2.35 -0.57 -22.27
C ASP A 3 -1.89 -1.56 -21.18
N TRP A 4 -2.46 -1.44 -19.98
CA TRP A 4 -2.10 -2.24 -18.82
C TRP A 4 -3.34 -2.73 -18.06
N LEU A 5 -3.38 -4.03 -17.79
CA LEU A 5 -4.35 -4.66 -16.89
C LEU A 5 -3.59 -5.45 -15.82
N ILE A 6 -3.73 -5.05 -14.56
CA ILE A 6 -3.15 -5.74 -13.40
C ILE A 6 -4.22 -6.68 -12.83
N ILE A 7 -3.90 -7.98 -12.74
CA ILE A 7 -4.79 -8.97 -12.12
C ILE A 7 -4.40 -9.14 -10.65
N GLY A 8 -5.26 -8.66 -9.75
CA GLY A 8 -5.07 -8.66 -8.30
C GLY A 8 -4.66 -7.30 -7.75
N GLY A 9 -5.44 -6.79 -6.81
CA GLY A 9 -5.29 -5.55 -6.06
C GLY A 9 -4.67 -5.76 -4.68
N GLY A 10 -3.85 -6.79 -4.51
CA GLY A 10 -3.02 -7.01 -3.31
C GLY A 10 -1.78 -6.11 -3.30
N LEU A 11 -0.89 -6.29 -2.31
CA LEU A 11 0.29 -5.43 -2.10
C LEU A 11 1.15 -5.25 -3.37
N HIS A 12 1.42 -6.34 -4.10
CA HIS A 12 2.21 -6.29 -5.33
C HIS A 12 1.49 -5.61 -6.49
N GLY A 13 0.19 -5.88 -6.68
CA GLY A 13 -0.58 -5.25 -7.74
C GLY A 13 -0.75 -3.75 -7.53
N VAL A 14 -0.97 -3.33 -6.29
CA VAL A 14 -1.00 -1.91 -5.93
C VAL A 14 0.38 -1.26 -6.12
N HIS A 15 1.46 -1.91 -5.70
CA HIS A 15 2.81 -1.40 -5.95
C HIS A 15 3.11 -1.23 -7.45
N ALA A 16 2.75 -2.22 -8.28
CA ALA A 16 2.91 -2.14 -9.73
C ALA A 16 2.10 -0.97 -10.32
N ALA A 17 0.86 -0.78 -9.87
CA ALA A 17 0.01 0.33 -10.29
C ALA A 17 0.61 1.69 -9.90
N LEU A 18 1.18 1.80 -8.68
CA LEU A 18 1.90 2.99 -8.23
C LEU A 18 3.11 3.28 -9.11
N ALA A 19 3.92 2.25 -9.43
CA ALA A 19 5.09 2.41 -10.29
C ALA A 19 4.71 2.87 -11.70
N LEU A 20 3.71 2.23 -12.32
CA LEU A 20 3.20 2.62 -13.63
C LEU A 20 2.64 4.05 -13.63
N THR A 21 1.90 4.43 -12.59
CA THR A 21 1.29 5.76 -12.49
C THR A 21 2.31 6.86 -12.22
N ARG A 22 3.29 6.63 -11.33
CA ARG A 22 4.14 7.70 -10.77
C ARG A 22 5.55 7.76 -11.35
N ARG A 23 6.05 6.67 -11.95
CA ARG A 23 7.38 6.63 -12.58
C ARG A 23 7.31 6.54 -14.09
N ALA A 24 6.27 5.91 -14.63
CA ALA A 24 6.09 5.74 -16.07
C ALA A 24 4.98 6.62 -16.64
N ASP A 25 4.37 7.47 -15.82
CA ASP A 25 3.29 8.41 -16.20
C ASP A 25 2.17 7.76 -17.02
N ALA A 26 1.82 6.51 -16.68
CA ALA A 26 0.77 5.77 -17.38
C ALA A 26 -0.58 6.51 -17.27
N PRO A 27 -1.25 6.82 -18.39
CA PRO A 27 -2.53 7.54 -18.37
C PRO A 27 -3.60 6.80 -17.56
N ALA A 28 -4.40 7.56 -16.82
CA ALA A 28 -5.40 6.99 -15.92
C ALA A 28 -6.46 6.14 -16.63
N ASP A 29 -6.79 6.45 -17.89
CA ASP A 29 -7.72 5.71 -18.75
C ASP A 29 -7.11 4.47 -19.42
N ARG A 30 -5.78 4.26 -19.28
CA ARG A 30 -5.03 3.15 -19.91
C ARG A 30 -4.57 2.05 -18.96
N LEU A 31 -4.74 2.25 -17.65
CA LEU A 31 -4.37 1.31 -16.60
C LEU A 31 -5.58 0.91 -15.76
N ARG A 32 -5.82 -0.40 -15.57
CA ARG A 32 -6.84 -0.92 -14.64
C ARG A 32 -6.30 -2.01 -13.73
N ILE A 33 -6.90 -2.14 -12.55
CA ILE A 33 -6.68 -3.24 -11.62
C ILE A 33 -7.99 -4.04 -11.57
N LEU A 34 -7.92 -5.33 -11.91
CA LEU A 34 -9.04 -6.26 -11.76
C LEU A 34 -8.80 -7.11 -10.51
N ASP A 35 -9.66 -6.95 -9.51
CA ASP A 35 -9.64 -7.74 -8.28
C ASP A 35 -11.07 -8.13 -7.87
N PRO A 36 -11.32 -9.34 -7.37
CA PRO A 36 -12.65 -9.75 -6.90
C PRO A 36 -13.09 -9.05 -5.61
N GLN A 37 -12.18 -8.38 -4.88
CA GLN A 37 -12.49 -7.65 -3.66
C GLN A 37 -13.04 -6.25 -3.99
N PRO A 38 -13.99 -5.73 -3.18
CA PRO A 38 -14.59 -4.43 -3.41
C PRO A 38 -13.64 -3.25 -3.18
N ARG A 39 -12.52 -3.49 -2.48
CA ARG A 39 -11.49 -2.48 -2.16
C ARG A 39 -10.12 -3.09 -2.36
N LEU A 40 -9.16 -2.24 -2.76
CA LEU A 40 -7.78 -2.66 -2.87
C LEU A 40 -7.27 -3.12 -1.49
N LEU A 41 -6.40 -4.12 -1.51
CA LEU A 41 -5.89 -4.83 -0.33
C LEU A 41 -6.96 -5.59 0.48
N GLY A 42 -8.19 -5.77 -0.02
CA GLY A 42 -9.26 -6.46 0.72
C GLY A 42 -8.88 -7.84 1.26
N ARG A 43 -8.27 -8.69 0.42
CA ARG A 43 -7.78 -10.01 0.84
C ARG A 43 -6.62 -9.93 1.83
N TRP A 44 -5.73 -8.95 1.66
CA TRP A 44 -4.66 -8.69 2.63
C TRP A 44 -5.24 -8.34 3.99
N THR A 45 -6.16 -7.38 4.05
CA THR A 45 -6.84 -6.98 5.28
C THR A 45 -7.51 -8.17 5.95
N GLN A 46 -8.31 -8.96 5.23
CA GLN A 46 -8.95 -10.16 5.77
C GLN A 46 -7.94 -11.15 6.35
N CYS A 47 -6.90 -11.52 5.60
CA CYS A 47 -5.89 -12.48 6.08
C CYS A 47 -5.16 -11.98 7.34
N THR A 48 -4.80 -10.70 7.38
CA THR A 48 -4.09 -10.11 8.52
C THR A 48 -4.95 -9.98 9.77
N GLN A 49 -6.25 -9.69 9.61
CA GLN A 49 -7.21 -9.65 10.70
C GLN A 49 -7.46 -11.04 11.27
N ASN A 50 -7.63 -12.06 10.41
CA ASN A 50 -7.90 -13.43 10.84
C ASN A 50 -6.82 -14.01 11.77
N VAL A 51 -5.57 -13.54 11.64
CA VAL A 51 -4.45 -13.97 12.49
C VAL A 51 -4.11 -12.97 13.60
N GLY A 52 -4.90 -11.90 13.76
CA GLY A 52 -4.69 -10.89 14.79
C GLY A 52 -3.35 -10.14 14.68
N MET A 53 -2.86 -9.91 13.46
CA MET A 53 -1.53 -9.30 13.27
C MET A 53 -1.51 -7.84 13.73
N THR A 54 -0.66 -7.53 14.71
CA THR A 54 -0.48 -6.16 15.25
C THR A 54 0.78 -5.45 14.72
N PHE A 55 1.79 -6.21 14.30
CA PHE A 55 3.02 -5.72 13.68
C PHE A 55 3.36 -6.53 12.44
N LEU A 56 4.05 -5.90 11.49
CA LEU A 56 4.58 -6.60 10.33
C LEU A 56 5.71 -7.56 10.76
N ARG A 57 5.95 -8.55 9.90
CA ARG A 57 7.11 -9.44 10.01
C ARG A 57 8.34 -8.87 9.28
N SER A 58 8.12 -7.90 8.39
CA SER A 58 9.16 -7.26 7.58
C SER A 58 9.56 -5.89 8.15
N PRO A 59 10.80 -5.44 7.92
CA PRO A 59 11.27 -4.11 8.31
C PRO A 59 10.48 -2.97 7.64
N LEU A 60 10.60 -1.76 8.19
CA LEU A 60 9.90 -0.56 7.69
C LEU A 60 10.11 -0.27 6.21
N VAL A 61 11.23 -0.71 5.61
CA VAL A 61 11.59 -0.46 4.20
C VAL A 61 10.83 -1.38 3.22
N HIS A 62 10.20 -2.45 3.72
CA HIS A 62 9.43 -3.39 2.90
C HIS A 62 7.94 -2.98 2.89
N HIS A 63 7.63 -1.92 2.16
CA HIS A 63 6.27 -1.40 1.97
C HIS A 63 5.96 -1.17 0.49
N ILE A 64 4.71 -0.83 0.16
CA ILE A 64 4.26 -0.67 -1.23
C ILE A 64 4.70 0.66 -1.89
N GLY A 65 5.35 1.53 -1.12
CA GLY A 65 5.79 2.85 -1.58
C GLY A 65 6.96 2.73 -2.56
N LEU A 66 7.30 3.84 -3.20
CA LEU A 66 8.32 3.85 -4.25
C LEU A 66 9.69 4.27 -3.71
N GLY A 67 9.74 5.08 -2.66
CA GLY A 67 10.95 5.40 -1.92
C GLY A 67 11.15 4.43 -0.75
N ALA A 68 12.41 4.08 -0.48
CA ALA A 68 12.75 3.10 0.55
C ALA A 68 12.32 3.50 1.97
N PHE A 69 12.11 4.81 2.21
CA PHE A 69 11.76 5.35 3.52
C PHE A 69 10.38 6.02 3.54
N ASP A 70 9.51 5.80 2.55
CA ASP A 70 8.22 6.52 2.49
C ASP A 70 7.36 6.20 3.70
N LEU A 71 7.38 4.96 4.21
CA LEU A 71 6.63 4.61 5.42
C LEU A 71 7.16 5.32 6.67
N LEU A 72 8.48 5.52 6.77
CA LEU A 72 9.09 6.29 7.86
C LEU A 72 8.80 7.79 7.72
N ALA A 73 8.76 8.31 6.50
CA ALA A 73 8.34 9.68 6.24
C ALA A 73 6.86 9.87 6.63
N PHE A 74 5.99 8.92 6.24
CA PHE A 74 4.58 8.91 6.61
C PHE A 74 4.38 8.86 8.12
N SER A 75 5.16 8.06 8.86
CA SER A 75 5.06 7.99 10.32
C SER A 75 5.39 9.30 11.04
N ARG A 76 5.92 10.30 10.33
CA ARG A 76 6.26 11.63 10.86
C ARG A 76 5.22 12.69 10.49
N THR A 77 4.21 12.37 9.67
CA THR A 77 3.12 13.31 9.33
C THR A 77 2.09 13.40 10.45
N PRO A 78 1.21 14.42 10.48
CA PRO A 78 0.11 14.50 11.44
C PRO A 78 -0.81 13.26 11.42
N GLU A 79 -1.02 12.66 10.25
CA GLU A 79 -1.86 11.48 10.08
C GLU A 79 -1.16 10.19 10.54
N GLY A 80 0.14 10.04 10.24
CA GLY A 80 0.89 8.82 10.57
C GLY A 80 1.46 8.81 12.00
N ARG A 81 1.77 9.97 12.58
CA ARG A 81 2.38 10.10 13.91
C ARG A 81 1.58 9.42 15.02
N PRO A 82 0.24 9.53 15.10
CA PRO A 82 -0.55 8.83 16.11
C PRO A 82 -0.49 7.30 15.99
N LEU A 83 -0.14 6.77 14.81
CA LEU A 83 -0.05 5.35 14.52
C LEU A 83 1.39 4.82 14.59
N ALA A 84 2.38 5.69 14.77
CA ALA A 84 3.80 5.40 14.65
C ALA A 84 4.31 4.46 15.75
N ALA A 85 4.09 3.17 15.54
CA ALA A 85 4.59 2.08 16.38
C ALA A 85 5.57 1.23 15.57
N PHE A 86 6.70 0.89 16.18
CA PHE A 86 7.72 0.01 15.61
C PHE A 86 8.15 -1.00 16.67
N THR A 87 8.49 -2.22 16.23
CA THR A 87 8.97 -3.26 17.14
C THR A 87 10.29 -3.85 16.67
N ALA A 88 11.14 -4.21 17.63
CA ALA A 88 12.38 -4.89 17.38
C ALA A 88 12.12 -6.37 16.95
N PRO A 89 13.07 -7.00 16.25
CA PRO A 89 14.21 -6.38 15.57
C PRO A 89 13.77 -5.67 14.28
N TYR A 90 14.65 -4.81 13.74
CA TYR A 90 14.54 -4.19 12.40
C TYR A 90 13.38 -3.20 12.20
N ASP A 91 12.94 -2.53 13.25
CA ASP A 91 11.89 -1.50 13.19
C ASP A 91 10.69 -1.95 12.37
N ARG A 92 10.13 -3.11 12.71
CA ARG A 92 8.95 -3.64 12.02
C ARG A 92 7.75 -2.75 12.34
N PRO A 93 7.06 -2.18 11.35
CA PRO A 93 6.01 -1.23 11.61
C PRO A 93 4.77 -1.91 12.21
N GLY A 94 4.03 -1.15 13.01
CA GLY A 94 2.69 -1.51 13.44
C GLY A 94 1.76 -1.65 12.24
N TYR A 95 0.84 -2.60 12.30
CA TYR A 95 -0.11 -2.87 11.23
C TYR A 95 -0.97 -1.65 10.88
N ALA A 96 -1.43 -0.90 11.89
CA ALA A 96 -2.24 0.29 11.69
C ALA A 96 -1.49 1.39 10.90
N LEU A 97 -0.21 1.64 11.24
CA LEU A 97 0.65 2.57 10.49
C LEU A 97 0.80 2.12 9.04
N PHE A 98 1.10 0.85 8.82
CA PHE A 98 1.28 0.29 7.48
C PHE A 98 0.00 0.37 6.65
N GLN A 99 -1.15 0.03 7.24
CA GLN A 99 -2.43 0.10 6.55
C GLN A 99 -2.78 1.55 6.19
N ALA A 100 -2.58 2.50 7.11
CA ALA A 100 -2.80 3.92 6.83
C ALA A 100 -1.87 4.45 5.73
N HIS A 101 -0.60 4.06 5.74
CA HIS A 101 0.37 4.37 4.68
C HIS A 101 -0.11 3.85 3.32
N CYS A 102 -0.56 2.60 3.27
CA CYS A 102 -1.09 2.02 2.04
C CYS A 102 -2.32 2.77 1.51
N GLN A 103 -3.26 3.10 2.39
CA GLN A 103 -4.48 3.84 2.02
C GLN A 103 -4.15 5.24 1.52
N ARG A 104 -3.17 5.92 2.14
CA ARG A 104 -2.68 7.23 1.67
C ARG A 104 -2.15 7.13 0.24
N LEU A 105 -1.30 6.16 -0.05
CA LEU A 105 -0.73 5.98 -1.40
C LEU A 105 -1.80 5.63 -2.45
N ILE A 106 -2.75 4.77 -2.10
CA ILE A 106 -3.88 4.39 -2.95
C ILE A 106 -4.74 5.62 -3.29
N ALA A 107 -5.06 6.43 -2.28
CA ALA A 107 -5.87 7.64 -2.43
C ALA A 107 -5.15 8.71 -3.26
N ASP A 108 -3.87 8.98 -2.96
CA ASP A 108 -3.07 9.98 -3.66
C ASP A 108 -2.95 9.66 -5.15
N ALA A 109 -2.84 8.39 -5.52
CA ALA A 109 -2.75 7.91 -6.90
C ALA A 109 -4.11 7.58 -7.55
N GLU A 110 -5.20 7.79 -6.81
CA GLU A 110 -6.59 7.58 -7.25
C GLU A 110 -6.87 6.17 -7.78
N LEU A 111 -6.20 5.14 -7.25
CA LEU A 111 -6.20 3.79 -7.85
C LEU A 111 -7.57 3.09 -7.77
N GLU A 112 -8.42 3.46 -6.82
CA GLU A 112 -9.79 2.92 -6.69
C GLU A 112 -10.82 3.64 -7.58
N ARG A 113 -10.47 4.76 -8.23
CA ARG A 113 -11.35 5.53 -9.11
C ARG A 113 -11.11 5.27 -10.60
N ARG A 114 -10.22 4.32 -10.94
CA ARG A 114 -9.83 4.01 -12.31
C ARG A 114 -10.82 3.05 -12.95
#